data_AF-A0A0D8FRG9-F1
#
_entry.id   AF-A0A0D8FRG9-F1
#
_cell.length_a   1.000
_cell.length_b   1.000
_cell.length_c   1.000
_cell.angle_alpha   90.00
_cell.angle_beta   90.00
_cell.angle_gamma   90.00
#
_symmetry.space_group_name_H-M   'P 1'
#
loop_
_entity.id
_entity.type
_entity.pdbx_description
1 polymer ?
#
loop_
_entity_poly.entity_id
_entity_poly.type
_entity_poly.pdbx_seq_one_letter_code
_entity_poly.pdbx_strand_id
1 'polypeptide(L)'
;MREPRLGLAWSGRRRAMRRRYSLYMSSPEWFTRREHWVKEWSDAHDGGTPHCLICGIEWTLSGDDLHHRTYARLGHERTADLIALCRPCHRELHRRMEANPEWRRRPREQATDVLVAQMRYQRNWKQIS
;
A
#
# COMPACT_ATOMS: atom_id res chain seq x y z
N MET A 1 -9.19 -5.47 4.31
CA MET A 1 -8.99 -5.64 5.76
C MET A 1 -10.13 -6.49 6.33
N ARG A 2 -9.89 -7.79 6.51
CA ARG A 2 -10.90 -8.80 6.85
C ARG A 2 -11.59 -8.61 8.21
N GLU A 3 -12.84 -9.06 8.28
CA GLU A 3 -13.63 -9.22 9.51
C GLU A 3 -13.03 -10.27 10.48
N PRO A 4 -13.41 -10.24 11.78
CA PRO A 4 -13.13 -11.34 12.70
C PRO A 4 -13.51 -12.70 12.13
N ARG A 5 -12.82 -13.76 12.55
CA ARG A 5 -13.33 -15.13 12.34
C ARG A 5 -14.62 -15.28 13.16
N LEU A 6 -15.62 -15.96 12.59
CA LEU A 6 -16.83 -16.35 13.31
C LEU A 6 -16.45 -16.98 14.66
N GLY A 7 -16.98 -16.44 15.75
CA GLY A 7 -16.74 -16.92 17.13
C GLY A 7 -15.55 -16.32 17.88
N LEU A 8 -14.67 -15.53 17.25
CA LEU A 8 -13.60 -14.82 17.97
C LEU A 8 -13.75 -13.29 17.83
N ALA A 9 -14.07 -12.63 18.94
CA ALA A 9 -14.01 -11.19 19.02
C ALA A 9 -12.55 -10.70 18.87
N TRP A 10 -12.36 -9.56 18.23
CA TRP A 10 -11.06 -8.90 18.25
C TRP A 10 -10.68 -8.50 19.69
N SER A 11 -9.40 -8.41 20.00
CA SER A 11 -9.02 -7.75 21.25
C SER A 11 -9.40 -6.27 21.19
N GLY A 12 -9.72 -5.65 22.33
CA GLY A 12 -10.06 -4.22 22.39
C GLY A 12 -9.00 -3.33 21.75
N ARG A 13 -7.71 -3.64 22.01
CA ARG A 13 -6.56 -2.99 21.38
C ARG A 13 -6.60 -3.09 19.84
N ARG A 14 -6.95 -4.25 19.30
CA ARG A 14 -7.00 -4.46 17.85
C ARG A 14 -8.17 -3.67 17.21
N ARG A 15 -9.32 -3.58 17.90
CA ARG A 15 -10.44 -2.72 17.47
C ARG A 15 -10.08 -1.25 17.48
N ALA A 16 -9.45 -0.77 18.54
CA ALA A 16 -9.04 0.63 18.67
C ALA A 16 -8.04 1.03 17.58
N MET A 17 -7.04 0.18 17.31
CA MET A 17 -6.06 0.38 16.23
C MET A 17 -6.74 0.45 14.86
N ARG A 18 -7.69 -0.46 14.57
CA ARG A 18 -8.49 -0.41 13.35
C ARG A 18 -9.24 0.90 13.17
N ARG A 19 -9.91 1.35 14.23
CA ARG A 19 -10.69 2.59 14.21
C ARG A 19 -9.77 3.78 13.94
N ARG A 20 -8.61 3.85 14.63
CA ARG A 20 -7.60 4.88 14.39
C ARG A 20 -7.12 4.89 12.95
N TYR A 21 -6.79 3.71 12.40
CA TYR A 21 -6.40 3.58 11.00
C TYR A 21 -7.50 4.06 10.04
N SER A 22 -8.74 3.61 10.25
CA SER A 22 -9.86 3.98 9.41
C SER A 22 -10.12 5.48 9.42
N LEU A 23 -10.06 6.11 10.60
CA LEU A 23 -10.23 7.56 10.75
C LEU A 23 -9.12 8.32 10.03
N TYR A 24 -7.87 7.87 10.17
CA TYR A 24 -6.73 8.48 9.50
C TYR A 24 -6.83 8.36 7.97
N MET A 25 -7.23 7.20 7.43
CA MET A 25 -7.39 7.01 5.99
C MET A 25 -8.49 7.88 5.37
N SER A 26 -9.44 8.38 6.17
CA SER A 26 -10.47 9.33 5.74
C SER A 26 -10.17 10.79 6.14
N SER A 27 -8.99 11.06 6.69
CA SER A 27 -8.64 12.35 7.28
C SER A 27 -8.00 13.32 6.27
N PRO A 28 -8.19 14.64 6.42
CA PRO A 28 -7.47 15.66 5.65
C PRO A 28 -5.95 15.45 5.65
N GLU A 29 -5.39 15.04 6.79
CA GLU A 29 -3.97 14.80 6.99
C GLU A 29 -3.42 13.74 6.04
N TRP A 30 -4.18 12.67 5.78
CA TRP A 30 -3.80 11.65 4.81
C TRP A 30 -3.86 12.19 3.37
N PHE A 31 -4.87 12.99 3.04
CA PHE A 31 -4.98 13.60 1.71
C PHE A 31 -3.80 14.56 1.45
N THR A 32 -3.48 15.45 2.39
CA THR A 32 -2.29 16.31 2.32
C THR A 32 -1.00 15.49 2.26
N ARG A 33 -0.90 14.38 2.99
CA ARG A 33 0.28 13.50 2.90
C ARG A 33 0.47 12.94 1.49
N ARG A 34 -0.61 12.56 0.79
CA ARG A 34 -0.56 12.06 -0.59
C ARG A 34 -0.09 13.14 -1.56
N GLU A 35 -0.58 14.37 -1.41
CA GLU A 35 -0.13 15.52 -2.22
C GLU A 35 1.36 15.80 -2.01
N HIS A 36 1.80 15.85 -0.75
CA HIS A 36 3.22 16.02 -0.43
C HIS A 36 4.08 14.88 -0.99
N TRP A 37 3.59 13.64 -0.96
CA TRP A 37 4.32 12.49 -1.50
C TRP A 37 4.58 12.66 -3.00
N VAL A 38 3.60 13.13 -3.77
CA VAL A 38 3.76 13.37 -5.21
C VAL A 38 4.83 14.43 -5.46
N LYS A 39 4.81 15.52 -4.69
CA LYS A 39 5.82 16.57 -4.78
C LYS A 39 7.22 16.05 -4.43
N GLU A 40 7.36 15.39 -3.28
CA GLU A 40 8.62 14.77 -2.85
C GLU A 40 9.18 13.79 -3.88
N TRP A 41 8.29 12.98 -4.48
CA TRP A 41 8.67 12.03 -5.52
C TRP A 41 9.13 12.75 -6.78
N SER A 42 8.37 13.75 -7.26
CA SER A 42 8.70 14.50 -8.48
C SER A 42 10.00 15.29 -8.33
N ASP A 43 10.23 15.94 -7.19
CA ASP A 43 11.47 16.64 -6.86
C ASP A 43 12.69 15.69 -6.91
N ALA A 44 12.50 14.42 -6.53
CA ALA A 44 13.56 13.40 -6.56
C ALA A 44 13.75 12.71 -7.94
N HIS A 45 12.89 13.00 -8.91
CA HIS A 45 12.89 12.37 -10.25
C HIS A 45 12.80 13.41 -11.36
N ASP A 46 13.51 14.54 -11.19
CA ASP A 46 13.67 15.60 -12.20
C ASP A 46 12.34 16.11 -12.80
N GLY A 47 11.29 16.22 -11.96
CA GLY A 47 9.97 16.69 -12.38
C GLY A 47 9.10 15.62 -13.06
N GLY A 48 9.51 14.35 -13.04
CA GLY A 48 8.75 13.25 -13.62
C GLY A 48 7.41 12.97 -12.92
N THR A 49 6.63 12.06 -13.52
CA THR A 49 5.39 11.53 -12.94
C THR A 49 5.60 10.15 -12.30
N PRO A 50 5.00 9.87 -11.14
CA PRO A 50 5.08 8.56 -10.53
C PRO A 50 4.38 7.52 -11.40
N HIS A 51 4.90 6.29 -11.38
CA HIS A 51 4.29 5.15 -12.07
C HIS A 51 3.96 4.06 -11.05
N CYS A 52 2.93 3.27 -11.35
CA CYS A 52 2.60 2.09 -10.57
C CYS A 52 3.82 1.17 -10.48
N LEU A 53 4.31 0.92 -9.27
CA LEU A 53 5.51 0.12 -9.03
C LEU A 53 5.40 -1.31 -9.58
N ILE A 54 4.19 -1.81 -9.81
CA ILE A 54 3.94 -3.18 -10.30
C ILE A 54 3.82 -3.27 -11.82
N CYS A 55 2.98 -2.44 -12.44
CA CYS A 55 2.67 -2.56 -13.87
C CYS A 55 3.20 -1.41 -14.73
N GLY A 56 3.84 -0.40 -14.13
CA GLY A 56 4.49 0.68 -14.85
C GLY A 56 3.55 1.67 -15.53
N ILE A 57 2.23 1.58 -15.32
CA ILE A 57 1.30 2.61 -15.82
C ILE A 57 1.48 3.88 -15.00
N GLU A 58 1.27 5.04 -15.62
CA GLU A 58 1.29 6.33 -14.92
C GLU A 58 0.30 6.30 -13.74
N TRP A 59 0.76 6.78 -12.59
CA TRP A 59 -0.01 6.84 -11.35
C TRP A 59 -0.59 8.24 -11.18
N THR A 60 -1.88 8.31 -10.81
CA THR A 60 -2.58 9.59 -10.64
C THR A 60 -3.11 9.78 -9.23
N LEU A 61 -3.01 11.01 -8.70
CA LEU A 61 -3.49 11.32 -7.35
C LEU A 61 -5.01 11.13 -7.19
N SER A 62 -5.79 11.40 -8.24
CA SER A 62 -7.25 11.23 -8.23
C SER A 62 -7.67 9.77 -8.43
N GLY A 63 -6.87 8.99 -9.15
CA GLY A 63 -7.24 7.69 -9.66
C GLY A 63 -6.57 6.51 -8.98
N ASP A 64 -5.52 6.70 -8.18
CA ASP A 64 -4.69 5.61 -7.68
C ASP A 64 -4.29 5.77 -6.21
N ASP A 65 -3.73 4.70 -5.63
CA ASP A 65 -3.50 4.59 -4.20
C ASP A 65 -2.02 4.63 -3.85
N LEU A 66 -1.69 5.26 -2.71
CA LEU A 66 -0.43 5.02 -2.03
C LEU A 66 -0.61 3.84 -1.08
N HIS A 67 0.19 2.80 -1.29
CA HIS A 67 0.20 1.62 -0.44
C HIS A 67 1.25 1.76 0.65
N HIS A 68 0.86 1.60 1.91
CA HIS A 68 1.79 1.52 3.04
C HIS A 68 2.61 0.23 3.00
N ARG A 69 3.93 0.35 2.78
CA ARG A 69 4.91 -0.72 3.04
C ARG A 69 4.96 -1.04 4.52
N THR A 70 4.85 -0.04 5.39
CA THR A 70 4.80 -0.21 6.85
C THR A 70 3.84 0.78 7.50
N TYR A 71 3.28 0.40 8.66
CA TYR A 71 2.39 1.24 9.47
C TYR A 71 3.07 1.75 10.74
N ALA A 72 4.39 1.54 10.89
CA ALA A 72 5.13 1.88 12.11
C ALA A 72 5.10 3.39 12.45
N ARG A 73 4.88 4.24 11.44
CA ARG A 73 4.86 5.72 11.53
C ARG A 73 3.56 6.29 10.97
N LEU A 74 2.42 5.66 11.26
CA LEU A 74 1.12 6.14 10.77
C LEU A 74 0.88 7.60 11.19
N GLY A 75 0.62 8.49 10.22
CA GLY A 75 0.49 9.94 10.43
C GLY A 75 1.81 10.73 10.33
N HIS A 76 2.95 10.05 10.27
CA HIS A 76 4.29 10.62 10.12
C HIS A 76 5.11 9.80 9.11
N GLU A 77 4.45 9.34 8.04
CA GLU A 77 5.03 8.45 7.04
C GLU A 77 6.19 9.13 6.30
N ARG A 78 7.33 8.44 6.24
CA ARG A 78 8.41 8.81 5.32
C ARG A 78 7.98 8.50 3.89
N THR A 79 8.54 9.18 2.90
CA THR A 79 8.23 8.94 1.48
C THR A 79 8.44 7.47 1.10
N ALA A 80 9.48 6.83 1.64
CA ALA A 80 9.80 5.41 1.42
C ALA A 80 8.87 4.41 2.12
N ASP A 81 8.00 4.86 3.02
CA ASP A 81 6.98 4.02 3.68
C ASP A 81 5.78 3.78 2.76
N LEU A 82 5.69 4.54 1.68
CA LEU A 82 4.59 4.56 0.73
C LEU A 82 5.10 4.18 -0.66
N ILE A 83 4.30 3.45 -1.43
CA ILE A 83 4.56 3.15 -2.83
C ILE A 83 3.34 3.47 -3.68
N ALA A 84 3.58 4.06 -4.85
CA ALA A 84 2.55 4.32 -5.86
C ALA A 84 2.09 3.00 -6.50
N LEU A 85 0.81 2.66 -6.34
CA LEU A 85 0.18 1.53 -7.00
C LEU A 85 -1.14 1.95 -7.64
N CYS A 86 -1.37 1.51 -8.87
CA CYS A 86 -2.68 1.67 -9.46
C CYS A 86 -3.73 0.83 -8.71
N ARG A 87 -4.99 1.29 -8.69
CA ARG A 87 -6.08 0.59 -7.97
C ARG A 87 -6.15 -0.93 -8.24
N PRO A 88 -6.03 -1.43 -9.49
CA PRO A 88 -6.03 -2.86 -9.75
C PRO A 88 -4.87 -3.61 -9.09
N CYS A 89 -3.65 -3.08 -9.20
CA CYS A 89 -2.47 -3.72 -8.61
C CYS A 89 -2.49 -3.64 -7.09
N HIS A 90 -2.97 -2.54 -6.52
CA HIS A 90 -3.16 -2.37 -5.09
C HIS A 90 -4.14 -3.43 -4.51
N ARG A 91 -5.30 -3.62 -5.15
CA ARG A 91 -6.27 -4.65 -4.75
C ARG A 91 -5.71 -6.07 -4.86
N GLU A 92 -5.03 -6.37 -5.96
CA GLU A 92 -4.41 -7.69 -6.16
C GLU A 92 -3.32 -7.99 -5.12
N LEU A 93 -2.50 -7.00 -4.77
CA LEU A 93 -1.51 -7.12 -3.70
C LEU A 93 -2.19 -7.50 -2.38
N HIS A 94 -3.25 -6.77 -2.00
CA HIS A 94 -4.03 -7.10 -0.80
C HIS A 94 -4.64 -8.50 -0.86
N ARG A 95 -5.19 -8.91 -2.02
CA ARG A 95 -5.76 -10.24 -2.20
C ARG A 95 -4.73 -11.35 -1.96
N ARG A 96 -3.51 -11.22 -2.51
CA ARG A 96 -2.42 -12.19 -2.32
C ARG A 96 -1.96 -12.27 -0.87
N MET A 97 -1.90 -11.12 -0.20
CA MET A 97 -1.58 -11.05 1.23
C MET A 97 -2.62 -11.72 2.10
N GLU A 98 -3.90 -11.52 1.80
CA GLU A 98 -5.01 -12.14 2.55
C GLU A 98 -5.12 -13.65 2.26
N ALA A 99 -4.74 -14.10 1.06
CA ALA A 99 -4.79 -15.49 0.62
C ALA A 99 -3.80 -16.41 1.35
N ASN A 100 -2.58 -15.95 1.66
CA ASN A 100 -1.60 -16.75 2.41
C ASN A 100 -1.39 -16.19 3.85
N PRO A 101 -1.81 -16.94 4.90
CA PRO A 101 -1.58 -16.59 6.30
C PRO A 101 -0.13 -16.29 6.68
N GLU A 102 0.85 -16.86 5.99
CA GLU A 102 2.27 -16.70 6.29
C GLU A 102 2.73 -15.26 6.15
N TRP A 103 2.13 -14.49 5.23
CA TRP A 103 2.41 -13.06 5.08
C TRP A 103 2.11 -12.27 6.35
N ARG A 104 1.20 -12.77 7.22
CA ARG A 104 0.89 -12.12 8.51
C ARG A 104 1.96 -12.33 9.57
N ARG A 105 2.81 -13.36 9.41
CA ARG A 105 3.89 -13.66 10.35
C ARG A 105 5.16 -12.88 10.00
N ARG A 106 5.21 -12.27 8.83
CA ARG A 106 6.34 -11.46 8.36
C ARG A 106 6.11 -9.98 8.67
N PRO A 107 7.19 -9.18 8.83
CA PRO A 107 7.08 -7.72 8.81
C PRO A 107 6.33 -7.24 7.56
N ARG A 108 5.46 -6.24 7.73
CA ARG A 108 4.57 -5.74 6.67
C ARG A 108 5.35 -5.26 5.44
N GLU A 109 6.50 -4.65 5.68
CA GLU A 109 7.40 -4.14 4.64
C GLU A 109 7.96 -5.29 3.81
N GLN A 110 8.52 -6.32 4.45
CA GLN A 110 9.08 -7.49 3.78
C GLN A 110 8.00 -8.22 2.95
N ALA A 111 6.80 -8.41 3.51
CA ALA A 111 5.70 -9.03 2.78
C ALA A 111 5.29 -8.21 1.55
N THR A 112 5.28 -6.88 1.67
CA THR A 112 4.99 -5.98 0.53
C THR A 112 6.04 -6.12 -0.55
N ASP A 113 7.32 -6.01 -0.18
CA ASP A 113 8.43 -5.96 -1.13
C ASP A 113 8.53 -7.26 -1.94
N VAL A 114 8.40 -8.41 -1.27
CA VAL A 114 8.42 -9.72 -1.93
C VAL A 114 7.25 -9.87 -2.91
N LEU A 115 6.03 -9.51 -2.49
CA LEU A 115 4.86 -9.65 -3.35
C LEU A 115 4.88 -8.67 -4.52
N VAL A 116 5.33 -7.43 -4.31
CA VAL A 116 5.53 -6.45 -5.38
C VAL A 116 6.53 -7.00 -6.39
N ALA A 117 7.69 -7.52 -5.95
CA ALA A 117 8.69 -8.11 -6.84
C ALA A 117 8.13 -9.28 -7.65
N GLN A 118 7.39 -10.20 -6.99
CA GLN A 118 6.74 -11.33 -7.66
C GLN A 118 5.69 -10.86 -8.68
N MET A 119 4.88 -9.86 -8.33
CA MET A 119 3.85 -9.32 -9.22
C MET A 119 4.46 -8.61 -10.44
N ARG A 120 5.55 -7.86 -10.25
CA ARG A 120 6.33 -7.24 -11.35
C ARG A 120 6.86 -8.30 -12.30
N TYR A 121 7.51 -9.34 -11.77
CA TYR A 121 8.06 -10.42 -12.58
C TYR A 121 6.98 -11.10 -13.43
N GLN A 122 5.83 -11.40 -12.84
CA GLN A 122 4.71 -12.03 -13.55
C GLN A 122 4.10 -11.13 -14.63
N ARG A 123 4.12 -9.81 -14.46
CA ARG A 123 3.62 -8.86 -15.46
C ARG A 123 4.58 -8.77 -16.64
N ASN A 124 5.88 -8.61 -16.36
CA ASN A 124 6.90 -8.52 -17.40
C ASN A 124 6.99 -9.81 -18.22
N TRP A 125 6.89 -10.99 -17.57
CA TRP A 125 6.86 -12.27 -18.28
C TRP A 125 5.73 -12.33 -19.31
N LYS A 126 4.52 -11.92 -18.92
CA LYS A 126 3.34 -11.91 -19.80
C LYS A 126 3.39 -10.89 -20.93
N GLN A 127 4.31 -9.92 -20.88
CA GLN A 127 4.51 -8.95 -21.96
C GLN A 127 5.50 -9.45 -23.02
N ILE A 128 6.29 -10.48 -22.71
CA ILE A 128 7.33 -11.05 -23.57
C ILE A 128 6.88 -12.37 -24.21
N SER A 129 5.95 -13.09 -23.59
CA SER A 129 5.31 -14.31 -24.10
C SER A 129 4.11 -14.02 -25.01
#